data_AF-A0A929EXR4-F1
#
_entry.id   AF-A0A929EXR4-F1
#
_cell.length_a   1.000
_cell.length_b   1.000
_cell.length_c   1.000
_cell.angle_alpha   90.00
_cell.angle_beta   90.00
_cell.angle_gamma   90.00
#
_symmetry.space_group_name_H-M   'P 1'
#
loop_
_entity.id
_entity.type
_entity.pdbx_description
1 polymer ?
#
loop_
_entity_poly.entity_id
_entity_poly.type
_entity_poly.pdbx_seq_one_letter_code
_entity_poly.pdbx_strand_id
1 'polypeptide(L)'
;MNIINDCKLITCITPKGKGLGIVRELKEGKGVITGNVAGGRGGGRRGRIEVDIITVVVEGDRADEIFEFIYDKADIQSFHGGFLFQGKLAKSTRFVLPDVPAEKGE
;
A
#
# COMPACT_ATOMS: atom_id res chain seq x y z
N MET A 1 -6.55 10.57 20.34
CA MET A 1 -6.43 10.14 18.94
C MET A 1 -4.99 10.44 18.51
N ASN A 2 -4.19 9.43 18.19
CA ASN A 2 -2.78 9.64 17.82
C ASN A 2 -2.69 10.00 16.34
N ILE A 3 -2.42 11.28 16.08
CA ILE A 3 -2.23 11.82 14.74
C ILE A 3 -0.75 11.70 14.36
N ILE A 4 -0.48 11.09 13.22
CA ILE A 4 0.82 11.04 12.57
C ILE A 4 0.87 12.20 11.57
N ASN A 5 1.80 13.13 11.76
CA ASN A 5 1.94 14.33 10.93
C ASN A 5 2.98 14.17 9.80
N ASP A 6 3.90 13.21 9.92
CA ASP A 6 4.85 12.87 8.86
C ASP A 6 4.56 11.46 8.33
N CYS A 7 3.74 11.42 7.28
CA CYS A 7 3.37 10.19 6.61
C CYS A 7 3.28 10.38 5.11
N LYS A 8 3.50 9.30 4.37
CA LYS A 8 3.38 9.23 2.93
C LYS A 8 2.29 8.25 2.54
N LEU A 9 1.65 8.53 1.41
CA LEU A 9 0.84 7.56 0.68
C LEU A 9 1.64 7.08 -0.52
N ILE A 10 2.04 5.82 -0.50
CA ILE A 10 2.65 5.15 -1.65
C ILE A 10 1.53 4.52 -2.46
N THR A 11 1.53 4.75 -3.76
CA THR A 11 0.55 4.19 -4.69
C THR A 11 1.25 3.46 -5.83
N CYS A 12 0.94 2.18 -5.98
CA CYS A 12 1.43 1.33 -7.05
C CYS A 12 0.28 0.89 -7.94
N ILE A 13 0.42 1.07 -9.25
CA ILE A 13 -0.52 0.58 -10.25
C ILE A 13 0.22 -0.49 -11.05
N THR A 14 -0.25 -1.73 -11.00
CA THR A 14 0.40 -2.90 -11.62
C THR A 14 -0.62 -3.72 -12.40
N PRO A 15 -0.22 -4.55 -13.38
CA PRO A 15 -1.13 -5.52 -13.98
C PRO A 15 -1.88 -6.34 -12.93
N LYS A 16 -3.15 -6.66 -13.24
CA LYS A 16 -4.03 -7.44 -12.38
C LYS A 16 -3.39 -8.76 -11.94
N GLY A 17 -3.55 -9.11 -10.66
CA GLY A 17 -3.12 -10.38 -10.07
C GLY A 17 -1.88 -10.25 -9.16
N LYS A 18 -1.14 -9.14 -9.23
CA LYS A 18 0.04 -8.93 -8.37
C LYS A 18 -0.29 -8.29 -7.01
N GLY A 19 -1.39 -7.53 -6.91
CA GLY A 19 -1.62 -6.62 -5.79
C GLY A 19 -1.69 -7.29 -4.42
N LEU A 20 -2.46 -8.37 -4.30
CA LEU A 20 -2.59 -9.10 -3.03
C LEU A 20 -1.28 -9.74 -2.57
N GLY A 21 -0.46 -10.23 -3.51
CA GLY A 21 0.87 -10.78 -3.20
C GLY A 21 1.77 -9.73 -2.58
N ILE A 22 1.85 -8.55 -3.20
CA ILE A 22 2.67 -7.44 -2.71
C ILE A 22 2.23 -6.99 -1.31
N VAL A 23 0.92 -6.87 -1.04
CA VAL A 23 0.42 -6.50 0.30
C VAL A 23 0.73 -7.57 1.34
N ARG A 24 0.64 -8.85 0.97
CA ARG A 24 1.04 -9.96 1.85
C ARG A 24 2.53 -9.88 2.19
N GLU A 25 3.39 -9.65 1.20
CA GLU A 25 4.82 -9.53 1.39
C GLU A 25 5.22 -8.28 2.19
N LEU A 26 4.48 -7.17 2.06
CA LEU A 26 4.64 -5.99 2.91
C LEU A 26 4.35 -6.30 4.38
N LYS A 27 3.31 -7.10 4.65
CA LYS A 27 3.00 -7.54 6.02
C LYS A 27 4.09 -8.46 6.56
N GLU A 28 4.43 -9.51 5.80
CA GLU A 28 5.35 -10.57 6.27
C GLU A 28 6.80 -10.08 6.35
N GLY A 29 7.26 -9.30 5.36
CA GLY A 29 8.66 -8.86 5.27
C GLY A 29 8.95 -7.51 5.89
N LYS A 30 7.95 -6.61 5.98
CA LYS A 30 8.14 -5.23 6.46
C LYS A 30 7.22 -4.85 7.63
N GLY A 31 6.32 -5.73 8.07
CA GLY A 31 5.36 -5.43 9.13
C GLY A 31 4.35 -4.34 8.78
N VAL A 32 4.18 -4.01 7.50
CA VAL A 32 3.27 -2.95 7.05
C VAL A 32 1.88 -3.55 6.81
N ILE A 33 0.91 -3.12 7.61
CA ILE A 33 -0.48 -3.63 7.60
C ILE A 33 -1.49 -2.61 7.09
N THR A 34 -1.03 -1.47 6.59
CA THR A 34 -1.84 -0.36 6.06
C THR A 34 -2.08 -0.46 4.56
N GLY A 35 -1.66 -1.57 3.94
CA GLY A 35 -1.82 -1.82 2.52
C GLY A 35 -3.26 -2.17 2.15
N ASN A 36 -3.75 -1.57 1.07
CA ASN A 36 -5.04 -1.87 0.48
C ASN A 36 -4.88 -2.15 -1.02
N VAL A 37 -5.74 -3.01 -1.58
CA VAL A 37 -5.75 -3.34 -3.01
C VAL A 37 -7.13 -3.05 -3.59
N ALA A 38 -7.19 -2.22 -4.62
CA ALA A 38 -8.37 -2.00 -5.43
C ALA A 38 -8.16 -2.51 -6.86
N GLY A 39 -9.24 -2.86 -7.55
CA GLY A 39 -9.21 -3.11 -9.00
C GLY A 39 -9.47 -1.83 -9.80
N GLY A 40 -8.94 -1.77 -11.02
CA GLY A 40 -9.18 -0.64 -11.91
C GLY A 40 -9.04 -0.98 -13.39
N ARG A 41 -9.09 0.07 -14.23
CA ARG A 41 -8.76 0.01 -15.67
C ARG A 41 -7.59 0.94 -15.93
N GLY A 42 -6.51 0.40 -16.46
CA GLY A 42 -5.33 1.14 -16.89
C GLY A 42 -5.28 1.31 -18.40
N GLY A 43 -4.53 2.31 -18.86
CA GLY A 43 -4.14 2.45 -20.25
C GLY A 43 -2.73 1.92 -20.45
N GLY A 44 -2.56 1.00 -21.40
CA GLY A 44 -1.25 0.54 -21.86
C GLY A 44 -1.08 0.78 -23.35
N ARG A 45 0.14 0.54 -23.85
CA ARG A 45 0.49 0.68 -25.28
C ARG A 45 -0.40 -0.15 -26.21
N ARG A 46 -1.00 -1.24 -25.71
CA ARG A 46 -1.89 -2.16 -26.46
C ARG A 46 -3.38 -1.96 -26.15
N GLY A 47 -3.75 -0.88 -25.48
CA GLY A 47 -5.14 -0.57 -25.13
C GLY A 47 -5.43 -0.66 -23.63
N ARG A 48 -6.71 -0.87 -23.29
CA ARG A 48 -7.17 -0.95 -21.91
C ARG A 48 -6.81 -2.29 -21.29
N ILE A 49 -6.31 -2.27 -20.05
CA ILE A 49 -5.98 -3.46 -19.28
C ILE A 49 -6.60 -3.40 -17.89
N GLU A 50 -6.81 -4.58 -17.28
CA GLU A 50 -7.11 -4.70 -15.84
C GLU A 50 -5.85 -4.37 -15.04
N VAL A 51 -6.01 -3.61 -13.95
CA VAL A 51 -4.93 -3.29 -13.03
C VAL A 51 -5.33 -3.56 -11.58
N ASP A 52 -4.33 -3.84 -10.75
CA ASP A 52 -4.41 -3.67 -9.31
C ASP A 52 -3.83 -2.32 -8.94
N ILE A 53 -4.50 -1.62 -8.03
CA ILE A 53 -4.07 -0.36 -7.45
C ILE A 53 -3.81 -0.63 -5.97
N ILE A 54 -2.54 -0.57 -5.57
CA ILE A 54 -2.09 -0.79 -4.21
C ILE A 54 -1.86 0.57 -3.58
N THR A 55 -2.45 0.80 -2.42
CA THR A 55 -2.21 2.01 -1.61
C THR A 55 -1.68 1.62 -0.24
N VAL A 56 -0.63 2.28 0.21
CA VAL A 56 0.03 1.99 1.49
C VAL A 56 0.35 3.30 2.20
N VAL A 57 -0.11 3.43 3.43
CA VAL A 57 0.24 4.57 4.29
C VAL A 57 1.41 4.19 5.18
N VAL A 58 2.48 4.97 5.12
CA VAL A 58 3.72 4.73 5.89
C VAL A 58 4.18 5.99 6.60
N GLU A 59 4.93 5.80 7.69
CA GLU A 59 5.64 6.89 8.38
C GLU A 59 6.77 7.41 7.50
N GLY A 60 7.10 8.71 7.62
CA GLY A 60 8.02 9.39 6.71
C GLY A 60 9.43 8.79 6.70
N ASP A 61 9.92 8.33 7.84
CA ASP A 61 11.22 7.68 8.03
C ASP A 61 11.34 6.33 7.31
N ARG A 62 10.22 5.63 7.12
CA ARG A 62 10.14 4.35 6.40
C ARG A 62 9.73 4.48 4.94
N ALA A 63 9.40 5.69 4.48
CA ALA A 63 8.79 5.88 3.17
C ALA A 63 9.66 5.36 2.03
N ASP A 64 10.93 5.73 2.00
CA ASP A 64 11.84 5.36 0.92
C ASP A 64 12.16 3.85 0.93
N GLU A 65 12.31 3.25 2.12
CA GLU A 65 12.51 1.80 2.27
C GLU A 65 11.31 1.01 1.72
N ILE A 66 10.09 1.43 2.03
CA ILE A 66 8.88 0.75 1.57
C ILE A 66 8.62 1.02 0.10
N PHE A 67 8.96 2.21 -0.39
CA PHE A 67 8.88 2.55 -1.80
C PHE A 67 9.77 1.61 -2.62
N GLU A 68 11.04 1.45 -2.24
CA GLU A 68 11.99 0.57 -2.92
C GLU A 68 11.53 -0.90 -2.86
N PHE A 69 11.03 -1.35 -1.71
CA PHE A 69 10.49 -2.70 -1.60
C PHE A 69 9.33 -2.94 -2.57
N ILE A 70 8.41 -2.00 -2.73
CA ILE A 70 7.30 -2.12 -3.68
C ILE A 70 7.81 -2.04 -5.12
N TYR A 71 8.81 -1.18 -5.39
CA TYR A 71 9.44 -1.06 -6.70
C TYR A 71 9.97 -2.41 -7.19
N ASP A 72 10.73 -3.10 -6.34
CA ASP A 72 11.29 -4.42 -6.63
C ASP A 72 10.20 -5.48 -6.80
N LYS A 73 9.25 -5.55 -5.85
CA LYS A 73 8.20 -6.60 -5.83
C LYS A 73 7.18 -6.46 -6.94
N ALA A 74 6.85 -5.24 -7.34
CA ALA A 74 5.98 -5.00 -8.49
C ALA A 74 6.71 -5.15 -9.83
N ASP A 75 8.05 -5.27 -9.81
CA ASP A 75 8.92 -5.32 -10.98
C ASP A 75 8.77 -4.06 -11.86
N ILE A 76 8.78 -2.88 -11.21
CA ILE A 76 8.51 -1.59 -11.86
C ILE A 76 9.54 -1.27 -12.95
N GLN A 77 10.79 -1.72 -12.81
CA GLN A 77 11.81 -1.55 -13.86
C GLN A 77 11.44 -2.21 -15.20
N SER A 78 10.51 -3.17 -15.22
CA SER A 78 10.15 -3.87 -16.45
C SER A 78 9.10 -3.13 -17.27
N PHE A 79 9.06 -3.41 -18.57
CA PHE A 79 8.12 -2.79 -19.52
C PHE A 79 6.64 -2.99 -19.13
N HIS A 80 6.33 -3.97 -18.28
CA HIS A 80 4.99 -4.28 -17.79
C HIS A 80 4.85 -4.15 -16.27
N GLY A 81 5.84 -3.57 -15.59
CA GLY A 81 5.82 -3.39 -14.13
C GLY A 81 4.70 -2.50 -13.63
N GLY A 82 4.38 -1.47 -14.40
CA GLY A 82 3.33 -0.51 -14.10
C GLY A 82 3.89 0.85 -13.70
N PHE A 83 3.33 1.46 -12.66
CA PHE A 83 3.70 2.80 -12.22
C PHE A 83 3.65 2.92 -10.69
N LEU A 84 4.64 3.56 -10.10
CA LEU A 84 4.77 3.74 -8.66
C LEU A 84 5.10 5.19 -8.34
N PHE A 85 4.39 5.77 -7.37
CA PHE A 85 4.64 7.12 -6.89
C PHE A 85 4.30 7.24 -5.41
N GLN A 86 4.82 8.28 -4.76
CA GLN A 86 4.49 8.61 -3.39
C GLN A 86 4.14 10.08 -3.23
N GLY A 87 3.18 10.36 -2.35
CA GLY A 87 2.75 11.71 -2.00
C GLY A 87 2.81 11.96 -0.50
N LYS A 88 2.97 13.22 -0.10
CA LYS A 88 2.82 13.63 1.30
C LYS A 88 1.35 13.48 1.70
N LEU A 89 1.09 12.78 2.79
CA LEU A 89 -0.22 12.74 3.41
C LEU A 89 -0.27 13.83 4.50
N ALA A 90 -1.37 14.59 4.56
CA ALA A 90 -1.47 15.70 5.51
C ALA A 90 -1.49 15.20 6.96
N LYS A 91 -2.26 14.14 7.22
CA LYS A 91 -2.41 13.49 8.52
C LYS A 91 -2.85 12.04 8.32
N SER A 92 -2.41 11.16 9.21
CA SER A 92 -2.95 9.81 9.37
C SER A 92 -3.25 9.57 10.85
N THR A 93 -4.17 8.64 11.15
CA THR A 93 -4.43 8.19 12.52
C THR A 93 -4.23 6.69 12.59
N ARG A 94 -3.54 6.22 13.63
CA ARG A 94 -3.51 4.77 13.90
C ARG A 94 -4.89 4.30 14.34
N PHE A 95 -5.35 3.20 13.76
CA PHE A 95 -6.51 2.50 14.27
C PHE A 95 -6.09 1.77 15.55
N VAL A 96 -6.67 2.16 16.68
CA VAL A 96 -6.44 1.54 17.97
C VAL A 96 -7.81 1.22 18.56
N LEU A 97 -7.97 0.00 19.04
CA LEU A 97 -9.20 -0.38 19.73
C LEU A 97 -9.28 0.40 21.05
N PRO A 98 -10.47 0.88 21.44
CA PRO A 98 -10.66 1.45 22.77
C PRO A 98 -10.42 0.36 23.82
N ASP A 99 -9.89 0.74 24.97
CA ASP A 99 -9.76 -0.15 26.12
C ASP A 99 -11.15 -0.33 26.74
N VAL A 100 -11.86 -1.37 26.30
CA VAL A 100 -13.19 -1.74 26.78
C VAL A 100 -13.11 -3.09 27.48
N PRO A 101 -13.88 -3.30 28.58
CA PRO A 101 -13.93 -4.60 29.24
C PRO A 101 -14.30 -5.70 28.24
N ALA A 102 -13.62 -6.85 28.34
CA ALA A 102 -14.00 -8.02 27.57
C ALA A 102 -15.48 -8.34 27.83
N GLU A 103 -16.22 -8.58 26.75
CA GLU A 103 -17.60 -9.03 26.83
C GLU A 103 -17.64 -10.28 27.71
N LYS A 104 -18.43 -10.24 28.79
CA LYS A 104 -18.71 -11.43 29.59
C LYS A 104 -19.59 -12.32 28.72
N GLY A 105 -18.98 -13.31 28.07
CA GLY A 105 -19.75 -14.34 27.37
C GLY A 105 -20.77 -14.97 28.33
N GLU A 106 -22.00 -15.15 27.84
CA GLU A 106 -23.05 -15.94 28.50
C GLU A 106 -22.71 -17.43 28.49
#